data_AF-A0A6I5CDX9-F1
#
_entry.id   AF-A0A6I5CDX9-F1
#
_cell.length_a   1.000
_cell.length_b   1.000
_cell.length_c   1.000
_cell.angle_alpha   90.00
_cell.angle_beta   90.00
_cell.angle_gamma   90.00
#
_symmetry.space_group_name_H-M   'P 1'
#
loop_
_entity.id
_entity.type
_entity.pdbx_description
1 polymer ?
#
loop_
_entity_poly.entity_id
_entity_poly.type
_entity_poly.pdbx_seq_one_letter_code
_entity_poly.pdbx_strand_id
1 'polypeptide(L)'
;LSRGDRTKAPRHRTLRAVVEWSWDLLDAGERELAARLSVFCGGATEEAVRAVCAVPHPQDLLASLVEKSFLEMSGGRYRMLETIRAFAAERTAADGEHTGPTVLRDAHAAYFLEPAERAEPCLRGAGQLAWLERPAAEHADLDAALRHLTGRDPAGA
;
A
#
# COMPACT_ATOMS: atom_id res chain seq x y z
N LEU A 1 34.05 12.51 6.25
CA LEU A 1 33.64 11.32 7.03
C LEU A 1 32.17 11.45 7.38
N SER A 2 31.46 10.32 7.35
CA SER A 2 30.02 10.19 7.07
C SER A 2 29.03 10.76 8.10
N ARG A 3 27.89 11.16 7.52
CA ARG A 3 26.53 11.42 8.02
C ARG A 3 26.09 10.59 9.24
N GLY A 4 25.44 11.24 10.20
CA GLY A 4 24.69 10.59 11.28
C GLY A 4 23.38 11.33 11.55
N ASP A 5 22.30 10.92 10.90
CA ASP A 5 20.92 11.32 11.17
C ASP A 5 20.49 10.82 12.57
N ARG A 6 20.85 11.57 13.62
CA ARG A 6 20.48 11.30 15.02
C ARG A 6 19.12 11.91 15.42
N THR A 7 18.25 12.17 14.45
CA THR A 7 17.01 12.97 14.62
C THR A 7 15.70 12.18 14.52
N LYS A 8 15.68 10.86 14.72
CA LYS A 8 14.43 10.15 15.07
C LYS A 8 14.24 10.11 16.59
N ALA A 9 13.44 11.06 17.08
CA ALA A 9 13.16 11.33 18.49
C ALA A 9 12.71 10.09 19.31
N PRO A 10 12.97 10.05 20.64
CA PRO A 10 12.65 8.91 21.52
C PRO A 10 11.19 8.40 21.44
N ARG A 11 10.23 9.27 21.10
CA ARG A 11 8.81 8.91 20.93
C ARG A 11 8.56 7.90 19.81
N HIS A 12 9.35 7.96 18.73
CA HIS A 12 9.25 7.01 17.63
C HIS A 12 9.75 5.61 18.01
N ARG A 13 10.69 5.50 18.97
CA ARG A 13 11.12 4.18 19.48
C ARG A 13 9.99 3.50 20.24
N THR A 14 9.22 4.23 21.05
CA THR A 14 8.09 3.66 21.77
C THR A 14 6.96 3.25 20.82
N LEU A 15 6.60 4.09 19.85
CA LEU A 15 5.57 3.73 18.85
C LEU A 15 5.99 2.56 17.96
N ARG A 16 7.25 2.52 17.49
CA ARG A 16 7.76 1.39 16.71
C ARG A 16 7.77 0.11 17.53
N ALA A 17 8.19 0.16 18.79
CA ALA A 17 8.17 -0.99 19.69
C ALA A 17 6.74 -1.52 19.92
N VAL A 18 5.75 -0.64 20.03
CA VAL A 18 4.34 -1.04 20.11
C VAL A 18 3.88 -1.73 18.83
N VAL A 19 4.17 -1.15 17.66
CA VAL A 19 3.83 -1.78 16.36
C VAL A 19 4.53 -3.13 16.20
N GLU A 20 5.77 -3.25 16.65
CA GLU A 20 6.52 -4.50 16.62
C GLU A 20 5.92 -5.58 17.50
N TRP A 21 5.55 -5.22 18.74
CA TRP A 21 4.83 -6.15 19.60
C TRP A 21 3.48 -6.57 19.00
N SER A 22 2.70 -5.63 18.45
CA SER A 22 1.45 -5.94 17.75
C SER A 22 1.66 -6.82 16.52
N TRP A 23 2.79 -6.66 15.82
CA TRP A 23 3.15 -7.48 14.66
C TRP A 23 3.51 -8.91 15.06
N ASP A 24 4.17 -9.09 16.19
CA ASP A 24 4.53 -10.41 16.70
C ASP A 24 3.29 -11.23 17.12
N LEU A 25 2.15 -10.59 17.34
CA LEU A 25 0.84 -11.23 17.57
C LEU A 25 0.13 -11.66 16.28
N LEU A 26 0.62 -11.25 15.12
CA LEU A 26 0.08 -11.68 13.84
C LEU A 26 0.60 -13.08 13.48
N ASP A 27 -0.25 -13.92 12.89
CA ASP A 27 0.17 -15.16 12.28
C ASP A 27 0.90 -14.94 10.94
N ALA A 28 1.42 -16.01 10.34
CA ALA A 28 2.19 -15.90 9.11
C ALA A 28 1.38 -15.34 7.92
N GLY A 29 0.10 -15.72 7.80
CA GLY A 29 -0.77 -15.26 6.72
C GLY A 29 -1.17 -13.79 6.89
N GLU A 30 -1.43 -13.38 8.13
CA GLU A 30 -1.71 -11.99 8.49
C GLU A 30 -0.51 -11.08 8.25
N ARG A 31 0.71 -11.53 8.62
CA ARG A 31 1.96 -10.79 8.38
C ARG A 31 2.23 -10.62 6.89
N GLU A 32 2.07 -11.68 6.11
CA GLU A 32 2.24 -11.65 4.65
C GLU A 32 1.24 -10.67 4.02
N LEU A 33 -0.03 -10.77 4.37
CA LEU A 33 -1.05 -9.87 3.83
C LEU A 33 -0.80 -8.42 4.26
N ALA A 34 -0.45 -8.16 5.52
CA ALA A 34 -0.15 -6.82 6.00
C ALA A 34 1.08 -6.23 5.29
N ALA A 35 2.14 -7.02 5.08
CA ALA A 35 3.31 -6.63 4.31
C ALA A 35 2.93 -6.28 2.86
N ARG A 36 2.12 -7.11 2.20
CA ARG A 36 1.67 -6.83 0.82
C ARG A 36 0.75 -5.62 0.73
N LEU A 37 -0.19 -5.47 1.66
CA LEU A 37 -1.15 -4.37 1.66
C LEU A 37 -0.48 -3.01 1.90
N SER A 38 0.75 -3.00 2.42
CA SER A 38 1.53 -1.77 2.62
C SER A 38 1.84 -0.98 1.33
N VAL A 39 1.73 -1.64 0.15
CA VAL A 39 1.88 -1.00 -1.16
C VAL A 39 0.79 0.04 -1.43
N PHE A 40 -0.41 -0.16 -0.87
CA PHE A 40 -1.53 0.75 -1.01
C PHE A 40 -1.36 1.97 -0.10
N CYS A 41 -1.29 3.15 -0.71
CA CYS A 41 -1.19 4.42 -0.01
C CYS A 41 -2.57 4.98 0.38
N GLY A 42 -3.60 4.71 -0.43
CA GLY A 42 -4.98 5.14 -0.18
C GLY A 42 -5.84 4.10 0.54
N GLY A 43 -5.33 2.89 0.71
CA GLY A 43 -6.11 1.73 1.13
C GLY A 43 -6.79 1.04 -0.04
N ALA A 44 -7.23 -0.19 0.17
CA ALA A 44 -7.63 -1.09 -0.90
C ALA A 44 -9.07 -1.58 -0.72
N THR A 45 -9.77 -1.78 -1.83
CA THR A 45 -10.99 -2.62 -1.84
C THR A 45 -10.57 -4.09 -1.72
N GLU A 46 -11.49 -4.98 -1.35
CA GLU A 46 -11.23 -6.42 -1.34
C GLU A 46 -10.76 -6.93 -2.71
N GLU A 47 -11.35 -6.41 -3.79
CA GLU A 47 -10.97 -6.71 -5.17
C GLU A 47 -9.52 -6.32 -5.47
N ALA A 48 -9.11 -5.11 -5.07
CA ALA A 48 -7.74 -4.64 -5.24
C ALA A 48 -6.76 -5.49 -4.44
N VAL A 49 -7.09 -5.88 -3.20
CA VAL A 49 -6.26 -6.78 -2.39
C VAL A 49 -6.09 -8.13 -3.09
N ARG A 50 -7.18 -8.72 -3.60
CA ARG A 50 -7.13 -10.00 -4.30
C ARG A 50 -6.24 -9.95 -5.54
N ALA A 51 -6.38 -8.89 -6.34
CA ALA A 51 -5.64 -8.72 -7.59
C ALA A 51 -4.15 -8.42 -7.36
N VAL A 52 -3.83 -7.48 -6.46
CA VAL A 52 -2.46 -7.00 -6.25
C VAL A 52 -1.70 -7.87 -5.26
N CYS A 53 -2.32 -8.23 -4.14
CA CYS A 53 -1.67 -9.07 -3.13
C CYS A 53 -1.76 -10.57 -3.47
N ALA A 54 -2.37 -10.97 -4.59
CA ALA A 54 -2.51 -12.36 -5.03
C ALA A 54 -3.05 -13.32 -3.93
N VAL A 55 -4.03 -12.84 -3.15
CA VAL A 55 -4.70 -13.63 -2.10
C VAL A 55 -6.13 -13.96 -2.55
N PRO A 56 -6.47 -15.23 -2.85
CA PRO A 56 -7.79 -15.58 -3.40
C PRO A 56 -8.96 -15.35 -2.44
N HIS A 57 -8.77 -15.48 -1.13
CA HIS A 57 -9.84 -15.32 -0.15
C HIS A 57 -9.35 -14.45 1.01
N PRO A 58 -9.22 -13.12 0.81
CA PRO A 58 -8.60 -12.25 1.80
C PRO A 58 -9.55 -11.89 2.95
N GLN A 59 -10.83 -12.29 2.92
CA GLN A 59 -11.87 -11.77 3.82
C GLN A 59 -11.55 -12.02 5.29
N ASP A 60 -11.19 -13.26 5.63
CA ASP A 60 -10.91 -13.66 7.02
C ASP A 60 -9.64 -12.97 7.55
N LEU A 61 -8.60 -12.87 6.70
CA LEU A 61 -7.35 -12.18 7.06
C LEU A 61 -7.56 -10.67 7.21
N LEU A 62 -8.35 -10.04 6.32
CA LEU A 62 -8.70 -8.63 6.41
C LEU A 62 -9.53 -8.33 7.66
N ALA A 63 -10.52 -9.20 7.97
CA ALA A 63 -11.33 -9.08 9.18
C ALA A 63 -10.47 -9.18 10.44
N SER A 64 -9.56 -10.16 10.49
CA SER A 64 -8.63 -10.32 11.63
C SER A 64 -7.69 -9.13 11.78
N LEU A 65 -7.13 -8.61 10.67
CA LEU A 65 -6.28 -7.41 10.71
C LEU A 65 -7.05 -6.16 11.15
N VAL A 66 -8.35 -6.04 10.84
CA VAL A 66 -9.21 -4.97 11.36
C VAL A 66 -9.46 -5.15 12.87
N GLU A 67 -9.77 -6.36 13.31
CA GLU A 67 -9.96 -6.68 14.74
C GLU A 67 -8.70 -6.34 15.56
N LYS A 68 -7.52 -6.64 15.00
CA LYS A 68 -6.20 -6.35 15.60
C LYS A 68 -5.74 -4.91 15.37
N SER A 69 -6.58 -4.03 14.81
CA SER A 69 -6.31 -2.61 14.58
C SER A 69 -5.11 -2.32 13.66
N PHE A 70 -4.73 -3.27 12.81
CA PHE A 70 -3.76 -3.05 11.73
C PHE A 70 -4.39 -2.33 10.53
N LEU A 71 -5.69 -2.53 10.34
CA LEU A 71 -6.48 -1.92 9.27
C LEU A 71 -7.70 -1.23 9.85
N GLU A 72 -8.10 -0.15 9.20
CA GLU A 72 -9.40 0.48 9.38
C GLU A 72 -10.27 0.18 8.15
N MET A 73 -11.52 -0.24 8.37
CA MET A 73 -12.49 -0.39 7.30
C MET A 73 -13.41 0.82 7.27
N SER A 74 -13.47 1.54 6.15
CA SER A 74 -14.43 2.62 5.92
C SER A 74 -14.78 2.73 4.44
N GLY A 75 -16.06 2.92 4.13
CA GLY A 75 -16.53 3.08 2.74
C GLY A 75 -16.17 1.88 1.84
N GLY A 76 -16.11 0.67 2.39
CA GLY A 76 -15.73 -0.54 1.65
C GLY A 76 -14.23 -0.67 1.33
N ARG A 77 -13.37 0.13 1.99
CA ARG A 77 -11.91 0.08 1.82
C ARG A 77 -11.21 -0.22 3.12
N TYR A 78 -10.12 -0.97 3.01
CA TYR A 78 -9.20 -1.31 4.09
C TYR A 78 -7.99 -0.38 4.02
N ARG A 79 -7.82 0.45 5.05
CA ARG A 79 -6.75 1.44 5.14
C ARG A 79 -5.80 1.09 6.27
N MET A 80 -4.51 1.06 5.97
CA MET A 80 -3.47 0.90 6.98
C MET A 80 -3.02 2.27 7.48
N LEU A 81 -2.89 2.44 8.80
CA LEU A 81 -2.30 3.64 9.39
C LEU A 81 -0.87 3.84 8.87
N GLU A 82 -0.48 5.09 8.60
CA GLU A 82 0.80 5.40 7.93
C GLU A 82 2.01 4.81 8.67
N THR A 83 2.00 4.83 10.00
CA THR A 83 3.07 4.27 10.85
C THR A 83 3.17 2.75 10.72
N ILE A 84 2.04 2.05 10.70
CA ILE A 84 1.97 0.59 10.52
C ILE A 84 2.38 0.25 9.08
N ARG A 85 1.93 1.03 8.10
CA ARG A 85 2.27 0.87 6.68
C ARG A 85 3.77 0.97 6.43
N ALA A 86 4.43 1.99 6.99
CA ALA A 86 5.87 2.13 6.88
C ALA A 86 6.62 0.92 7.50
N PHE A 87 6.14 0.43 8.64
CA PHE A 87 6.72 -0.74 9.31
C PHE A 87 6.50 -2.05 8.55
N ALA A 88 5.32 -2.25 7.96
CA ALA A 88 4.98 -3.42 7.15
C ALA A 88 5.75 -3.43 5.83
N ALA A 89 5.93 -2.27 5.18
CA ALA A 89 6.68 -2.13 3.94
C ALA A 89 8.17 -2.52 4.09
N GLU A 90 8.76 -2.32 5.26
CA GLU A 90 10.13 -2.79 5.57
C GLU A 90 10.21 -4.33 5.57
N ARG A 91 9.10 -5.03 5.87
CA ARG A 91 9.05 -6.50 5.95
C ARG A 91 8.74 -7.17 4.61
N THR A 92 8.03 -6.51 3.72
CA THR A 92 7.84 -6.97 2.32
C THR A 92 9.17 -7.18 1.59
N ALA A 93 10.23 -6.50 2.01
CA ALA A 93 11.57 -6.66 1.44
C ALA A 93 12.28 -7.97 1.84
N ALA A 94 11.79 -8.67 2.86
CA ALA A 94 12.43 -9.87 3.39
C ALA A 94 12.01 -11.16 2.66
N ASP A 95 10.87 -11.15 1.97
CA ASP A 95 10.26 -12.34 1.38
C ASP A 95 10.55 -12.47 -0.12
N GLY A 96 11.66 -13.15 -0.46
CA GLY A 96 11.89 -13.86 -1.73
C GLY A 96 11.84 -13.08 -3.07
N GLU A 97 12.58 -13.56 -4.07
CA GLU A 97 12.73 -12.91 -5.39
C GLU A 97 11.42 -12.78 -6.19
N HIS A 98 10.44 -13.66 -5.96
CA HIS A 98 9.16 -13.73 -6.70
C HIS A 98 7.99 -13.01 -6.00
N THR A 99 8.19 -12.62 -4.74
CA THR A 99 7.22 -11.88 -3.90
C THR A 99 7.80 -10.53 -3.47
N GLY A 100 8.99 -10.20 -3.97
CA GLY A 100 9.73 -9.02 -3.56
C GLY A 100 8.98 -7.71 -3.85
N PRO A 101 9.44 -6.62 -3.22
CA PRO A 101 8.74 -5.33 -3.22
C PRO A 101 8.58 -4.74 -4.62
N THR A 102 9.44 -5.09 -5.59
CA THR A 102 9.32 -4.65 -6.98
C THR A 102 8.14 -5.32 -7.69
N VAL A 103 7.99 -6.65 -7.57
CA VAL A 103 6.89 -7.41 -8.22
C VAL A 103 5.55 -6.92 -7.71
N LEU A 104 5.43 -6.70 -6.41
CA LEU A 104 4.22 -6.19 -5.80
C LEU A 104 3.88 -4.76 -6.27
N ARG A 105 4.88 -3.88 -6.38
CA ARG A 105 4.68 -2.53 -6.93
C ARG A 105 4.33 -2.54 -8.41
N ASP A 106 4.87 -3.48 -9.18
CA ASP A 106 4.49 -3.68 -10.59
C ASP A 106 3.03 -4.12 -10.71
N ALA A 107 2.60 -5.08 -9.89
CA ALA A 107 1.20 -5.52 -9.85
C ALA A 107 0.26 -4.38 -9.42
N HIS A 108 0.65 -3.58 -8.42
CA HIS A 108 -0.09 -2.40 -7.99
C HIS A 108 -0.19 -1.37 -9.12
N ALA A 109 0.92 -1.05 -9.77
CA ALA A 109 0.94 -0.10 -10.89
C ALA A 109 0.08 -0.58 -12.05
N ALA A 110 0.14 -1.86 -12.41
CA ALA A 110 -0.70 -2.44 -13.46
C ALA A 110 -2.19 -2.39 -13.10
N TYR A 111 -2.55 -2.67 -11.84
CA TYR A 111 -3.94 -2.60 -11.38
C TYR A 111 -4.50 -1.18 -11.45
N PHE A 112 -3.71 -0.16 -11.12
CA PHE A 112 -4.15 1.24 -11.17
C PHE A 112 -3.97 1.89 -12.55
N LEU A 113 -3.24 1.26 -13.48
CA LEU A 113 -3.08 1.74 -14.85
C LEU A 113 -4.40 1.63 -15.64
N GLU A 114 -5.11 0.50 -15.58
CA GLU A 114 -6.36 0.31 -16.33
C GLU A 114 -7.44 1.35 -15.95
N PRO A 115 -7.71 1.64 -14.66
CA PRO A 115 -8.59 2.74 -14.26
C PRO A 115 -8.11 4.13 -14.71
N ALA A 116 -6.80 4.35 -14.85
CA ALA A 116 -6.22 5.61 -15.29
C ALA A 116 -6.30 5.79 -16.81
N GLU A 117 -6.11 4.73 -17.59
CA GLU A 117 -6.25 4.76 -19.06
C GLU A 117 -7.72 4.96 -19.46
N ARG A 118 -8.65 4.26 -18.79
CA ARG A 118 -10.10 4.46 -19.01
C ARG A 118 -10.56 5.88 -18.70
N ALA A 119 -9.81 6.58 -17.87
CA ALA A 119 -10.12 7.90 -17.39
C ALA A 119 -9.55 9.04 -18.23
N GLU A 120 -8.46 8.78 -18.93
CA GLU A 120 -7.73 9.75 -19.74
C GLU A 120 -8.63 10.56 -20.69
N PRO A 121 -9.65 9.97 -21.35
CA PRO A 121 -10.59 10.73 -22.17
C PRO A 121 -11.55 11.60 -21.36
N CYS A 122 -11.95 11.16 -20.17
CA CYS A 122 -12.88 11.87 -19.29
C CYS A 122 -12.23 13.09 -18.63
N LEU A 123 -10.92 13.04 -18.40
CA LEU A 123 -10.12 14.12 -17.81
C LEU A 123 -10.00 15.35 -18.73
N ARG A 124 -10.20 15.19 -20.05
CA ARG A 124 -10.13 16.28 -21.04
C ARG A 124 -11.50 16.71 -21.58
N GLY A 125 -12.58 16.28 -20.94
CA GLY A 125 -13.95 16.53 -21.39
C GLY A 125 -14.91 16.93 -20.26
N ALA A 126 -16.22 16.92 -20.55
CA ALA A 126 -17.26 17.32 -19.60
C ALA A 126 -17.32 16.44 -18.33
N GLY A 127 -16.65 15.27 -18.34
CA GLY A 127 -16.55 14.37 -17.19
C GLY A 127 -15.46 14.73 -16.18
N GLN A 128 -14.69 15.80 -16.41
CA GLN A 128 -13.52 16.16 -15.59
C GLN A 128 -13.85 16.36 -14.11
N LEU A 129 -14.95 17.03 -13.79
CA LEU A 129 -15.35 17.29 -12.40
C LEU A 129 -15.74 16.00 -11.67
N ALA A 130 -16.54 15.14 -12.30
CA ALA A 130 -16.89 13.84 -11.73
C ALA A 130 -15.64 12.94 -11.52
N TRP A 131 -14.61 13.13 -12.34
CA TRP A 131 -13.35 12.44 -12.17
C TRP A 131 -12.52 12.99 -11.00
N LEU A 132 -12.48 14.32 -10.84
CA LEU A 132 -11.83 14.99 -9.70
C LEU A 132 -12.53 14.73 -8.37
N GLU A 133 -13.83 14.43 -8.40
CA GLU A 133 -14.62 14.03 -7.22
C GLU A 133 -14.27 12.60 -6.74
N ARG A 134 -13.37 11.88 -7.42
CA ARG A 134 -12.89 10.59 -6.94
C ARG A 134 -12.30 10.69 -5.53
N PRO A 135 -12.51 9.68 -4.68
CA PRO A 135 -11.94 9.63 -3.35
C PRO A 135 -10.43 9.92 -3.35
N ALA A 136 -9.96 10.75 -2.41
CA ALA A 136 -8.54 11.03 -2.20
C ALA A 136 -7.67 9.76 -2.06
N ALA A 137 -8.27 8.66 -1.63
CA ALA A 137 -7.65 7.34 -1.58
C ALA A 137 -7.25 6.82 -2.97
N GLU A 138 -8.10 6.95 -4.00
CA GLU A 138 -7.72 6.59 -5.37
C GLU A 138 -6.57 7.45 -5.90
N HIS A 139 -6.60 8.75 -5.62
CA HIS A 139 -5.51 9.66 -6.00
C HIS A 139 -4.17 9.25 -5.37
N ALA A 140 -4.16 8.87 -4.09
CA ALA A 140 -2.94 8.45 -3.40
C ALA A 140 -2.32 7.17 -4.00
N ASP A 141 -3.15 6.21 -4.41
CA ASP A 141 -2.69 4.98 -5.07
C ASP A 141 -2.24 5.23 -6.52
N LEU A 142 -2.95 6.09 -7.27
CA LEU A 142 -2.55 6.51 -8.61
C LEU A 142 -1.19 7.24 -8.60
N ASP A 143 -0.99 8.16 -7.66
CA ASP A 143 0.30 8.87 -7.51
C ASP A 143 1.43 7.89 -7.15
N ALA A 144 1.15 6.87 -6.34
CA ALA A 144 2.13 5.84 -5.99
C ALA A 144 2.51 4.99 -7.21
N ALA A 145 1.53 4.59 -8.01
CA ALA A 145 1.74 3.87 -9.27
C ALA A 145 2.57 4.69 -10.27
N LEU A 146 2.21 5.98 -10.47
CA LEU A 146 2.94 6.89 -11.36
C LEU A 146 4.39 7.09 -10.93
N ARG A 147 4.64 7.31 -9.63
CA ARG A 147 6.00 7.41 -9.08
C ARG A 147 6.82 6.15 -9.29
N HIS A 148 6.21 4.97 -9.16
CA HIS A 148 6.89 3.70 -9.41
C HIS A 148 7.24 3.53 -10.89
N LEU A 149 6.29 3.77 -11.80
CA LEU A 149 6.50 3.64 -13.25
C LEU A 149 7.56 4.62 -13.77
N THR A 150 7.49 5.89 -13.35
CA THR A 150 8.46 6.91 -13.77
C THR A 150 9.84 6.72 -13.14
N GLY A 151 9.91 6.22 -11.90
CA GLY A 151 11.18 5.83 -11.27
C GLY A 151 11.82 4.59 -11.89
N ARG A 152 11.06 3.82 -12.68
CA ARG A 152 11.53 2.63 -13.41
C ARG A 152 12.05 2.95 -14.80
N ASP A 153 11.80 4.15 -15.33
CA ASP A 153 12.23 4.56 -16.67
C ASP A 153 13.77 4.66 -16.74
N PRO A 154 14.47 3.79 -17.49
CA PRO A 154 15.90 3.93 -17.73
C PRO A 154 16.21 4.96 -18.82
N ALA A 155 15.21 5.58 -19.47
CA ALA A 155 15.40 6.58 -20.54
C ALA A 155 15.60 8.02 -20.02
N GLY A 156 16.18 8.16 -18.83
CA GLY A 156 16.54 9.43 -18.19
C GLY A 156 17.99 9.48 -17.69
N ALA A 157 18.89 8.71 -18.29
CA ALA A 157 20.35 8.75 -18.06
C ALA A 157 21.11 8.92 -19.39
#